data_AF-A0A316FZH5-F1
#
_entry.id   AF-A0A316FZH5-F1
#
_cell.length_a   1.000
_cell.length_b   1.000
_cell.length_c   1.000
_cell.angle_alpha   90.00
_cell.angle_beta   90.00
_cell.angle_gamma   90.00
#
_symmetry.space_group_name_H-M   'P 1'
#
loop_
_entity.id
_entity.type
_entity.pdbx_description
1 polymer ?
#
loop_
_entity_poly.entity_id
_entity_poly.type
_entity_poly.pdbx_seq_one_letter_code
_entity_poly.pdbx_strand_id
1 'polypeptide(L)'
;MAADWPSALPARNVRDMTRTVLLAFLTLCSCGPWPDTSSAPLARQNQPWPQLLPLDPILDPAGPAFTGDAEAQALSARAAALRTRAAVLRRPVEDEAAMEALRARLSG
;
A
#
# COMPACT_ATOMS: atom_id res chain seq x y z
N MET A 1 -45.29 19.73 -27.20
CA MET A 1 -43.90 19.93 -27.66
C MET A 1 -43.14 18.66 -27.33
N ALA A 2 -42.98 17.78 -28.32
CA ALA A 2 -42.25 16.52 -28.15
C ALA A 2 -40.74 16.82 -28.19
N ALA A 3 -40.01 16.31 -27.21
CA ALA A 3 -38.55 16.41 -27.15
C ALA A 3 -37.95 15.42 -28.16
N ASP A 4 -37.34 15.98 -29.20
CA ASP A 4 -36.60 15.24 -30.23
C ASP A 4 -35.22 14.91 -29.65
N TRP A 5 -35.01 13.68 -29.20
CA TRP A 5 -33.73 13.23 -28.64
C TRP A 5 -32.92 12.53 -29.74
N PRO A 6 -31.67 12.94 -30.02
CA PRO A 6 -30.86 12.33 -31.07
C PRO A 6 -30.49 10.89 -30.69
N SER A 7 -31.02 9.93 -31.44
CA SER A 7 -30.93 8.48 -31.20
C SER A 7 -29.73 7.78 -31.86
N ALA A 8 -28.66 8.51 -32.16
CA ALA A 8 -27.46 7.91 -32.77
C ALA A 8 -26.19 8.44 -32.10
N LEU A 9 -25.75 7.76 -31.05
CA LEU A 9 -24.35 7.88 -30.63
C LEU A 9 -23.50 7.13 -31.68
N PRO A 10 -22.47 7.78 -32.26
CA PRO A 10 -21.59 7.11 -33.22
C PRO A 10 -20.89 5.93 -32.52
N ALA A 11 -20.73 4.82 -33.24
CA ALA A 11 -19.92 3.69 -32.81
C ALA A 11 -18.47 4.15 -32.59
N ARG A 12 -18.19 4.68 -31.40
CA ARG A 12 -16.84 5.07 -31.00
C ARG A 12 -16.02 3.80 -30.87
N ASN A 13 -14.89 3.75 -31.57
CA ASN A 13 -13.94 2.66 -31.44
C ASN A 13 -13.52 2.55 -29.98
N VAL A 14 -13.57 1.33 -29.44
CA VAL A 14 -13.17 1.03 -28.06
C VAL A 14 -11.77 1.58 -27.76
N ARG A 15 -10.88 1.57 -28.75
CA ARG A 15 -9.53 2.15 -28.68
C ARG A 15 -9.50 3.65 -28.40
N ASP A 16 -10.40 4.42 -29.00
CA ASP A 16 -10.48 5.87 -28.80
C ASP A 16 -11.11 6.20 -27.44
N MET A 17 -12.06 5.36 -27.01
CA MET A 17 -12.67 5.45 -25.68
C MET A 17 -11.67 5.12 -24.57
N THR A 18 -10.85 4.05 -24.72
CA THR A 18 -9.78 3.72 -23.78
C THR A 18 -8.73 4.81 -23.68
N ARG A 19 -8.33 5.43 -24.81
CA ARG A 19 -7.39 6.56 -24.81
C ARG A 19 -7.94 7.77 -24.08
N THR A 20 -9.21 8.08 -24.28
CA THR A 20 -9.86 9.23 -23.65
C THR A 20 -10.00 9.01 -22.13
N VAL A 21 -10.38 7.79 -21.71
CA VAL A 21 -10.45 7.42 -20.29
C VAL A 21 -9.06 7.46 -19.64
N LEU A 22 -8.03 6.92 -20.29
CA LEU A 22 -6.66 6.96 -19.78
C LEU A 22 -6.17 8.41 -19.59
N LEU A 23 -6.40 9.28 -20.58
CA LEU A 23 -6.03 10.69 -20.50
C LEU A 23 -6.78 11.40 -19.37
N ALA A 24 -8.07 11.14 -19.19
CA ALA A 24 -8.84 11.67 -18.07
C ALA A 24 -8.22 11.24 -16.72
N PHE A 25 -7.93 9.95 -16.55
CA PHE A 25 -7.29 9.44 -15.33
C PHE A 25 -5.91 10.09 -15.05
N LEU A 26 -5.08 10.26 -16.07
CA LEU A 26 -3.77 10.92 -15.94
C LEU A 26 -3.91 12.39 -15.50
N THR A 27 -4.90 13.12 -16.04
CA THR A 27 -5.16 14.50 -15.61
C THR A 27 -5.68 14.59 -14.17
N LEU A 28 -6.48 13.62 -13.72
CA LEU A 28 -6.94 13.56 -12.33
C LEU A 28 -5.79 13.22 -11.36
N CYS A 29 -4.89 12.32 -11.73
CA CYS A 29 -3.73 11.97 -10.89
C CYS A 29 -2.69 13.10 -10.79
N SER A 30 -2.67 14.05 -11.74
CA SER A 30 -1.68 15.13 -11.76
C SER A 30 -2.01 16.31 -10.83
N CYS A 31 -3.21 16.37 -10.24
CA CYS A 31 -3.67 17.56 -9.51
C CYS A 31 -3.44 17.51 -7.99
N GLY A 32 -2.66 16.55 -7.49
CA GLY A 32 -2.27 16.49 -6.08
C GLY A 32 -1.05 17.39 -5.79
N PRO A 33 -1.01 18.09 -4.65
CA PRO A 33 0.23 18.73 -4.21
C PRO A 33 1.32 17.66 -4.10
N TRP A 34 2.46 17.89 -4.74
CA TRP A 34 3.62 17.03 -4.57
C TRP A 34 3.96 16.99 -3.08
N PRO A 35 4.21 15.79 -2.49
CA PRO A 35 4.55 15.72 -1.08
C PRO A 35 5.81 16.56 -0.85
N ASP A 36 5.72 17.50 0.09
CA ASP A 36 6.85 18.32 0.48
C ASP A 36 7.84 17.40 1.21
N THR A 37 8.75 16.80 0.45
CA THR A 37 9.88 16.05 1.02
C THR A 37 10.79 17.11 1.61
N SER A 38 10.50 17.51 2.86
CA SER A 38 11.28 18.51 3.58
C SER A 38 12.76 18.19 3.36
N SER A 39 13.46 19.08 2.66
CA SER A 39 14.90 18.97 2.49
C SER A 39 15.49 18.75 3.87
N ALA A 40 16.31 17.69 4.01
CA ALA A 40 16.87 17.34 5.31
C ALA A 40 17.47 18.61 5.95
N PRO A 41 17.19 18.88 7.23
CA PRO A 41 17.59 20.13 7.87
C PRO A 41 19.08 20.38 7.63
N LEU A 42 19.46 21.62 7.25
CA LEU A 42 20.83 22.02 6.92
C LEU A 42 21.87 21.55 7.97
N ALA A 43 21.45 21.43 9.23
CA ALA A 43 22.24 20.85 10.32
C ALA A 43 22.79 19.44 10.04
N ARG A 44 22.18 18.69 9.12
CA ARG A 44 22.59 17.34 8.70
C ARG A 44 23.64 17.35 7.58
N GLN A 45 23.85 18.48 6.89
CA GLN A 45 24.82 18.58 5.77
C GLN A 45 26.27 18.53 6.25
N ASN A 46 26.53 18.94 7.49
CA ASN A 46 27.87 18.93 8.10
C ASN A 46 28.07 17.80 9.12
N GLN A 47 27.14 16.84 9.20
CA GLN A 47 27.33 15.66 10.04
C GLN A 47 28.16 14.63 9.28
N PRO A 48 29.05 13.88 9.97
CA PRO A 48 29.70 12.72 9.37
C PRO A 48 28.65 11.78 8.79
N TRP A 49 28.89 11.28 7.58
CA TRP A 49 28.05 10.25 7.01
C TRP A 49 27.98 9.06 7.99
N PRO A 50 26.79 8.46 8.21
CA PRO A 50 26.70 7.25 9.01
C PRO A 50 27.62 6.17 8.45
N GLN A 51 28.27 5.44 9.34
CA GLN A 51 29.04 4.27 8.95
C GLN A 51 28.08 3.22 8.38
N LEU A 52 28.31 2.83 7.13
CA LEU A 52 27.54 1.77 6.50
C LEU A 52 28.01 0.44 7.10
N LEU A 53 27.10 -0.30 7.74
CA LEU A 53 27.39 -1.69 8.09
C LEU A 53 27.42 -2.54 6.81
N PRO A 54 28.40 -3.45 6.67
CA PRO A 54 28.41 -4.39 5.56
C PRO A 54 27.18 -5.30 5.62
N LEU A 55 26.62 -5.61 4.45
CA LEU A 55 25.45 -6.49 4.32
C LEU A 55 25.85 -7.97 4.30
N ASP A 56 27.13 -8.28 4.04
CA ASP A 56 27.64 -9.66 3.98
C ASP A 56 27.25 -10.52 5.19
N PRO A 57 27.32 -10.04 6.45
CA PRO A 57 26.92 -10.83 7.62
C PRO A 57 25.41 -11.14 7.69
N ILE A 58 24.57 -10.36 7.00
CA ILE A 58 23.12 -10.55 6.93
C ILE A 58 22.78 -11.54 5.80
N LEU A 59 23.55 -11.50 4.72
CA LEU A 59 23.37 -12.36 3.55
C LEU A 59 24.00 -13.73 3.73
N ASP A 60 24.94 -13.89 4.67
CA ASP A 60 25.52 -15.17 5.00
C ASP A 60 24.47 -16.10 5.64
N PRO A 61 24.04 -17.18 4.96
CA PRO A 61 23.10 -18.14 5.54
C PRO A 61 23.69 -18.92 6.73
N ALA A 62 25.02 -18.87 6.93
CA ALA A 62 25.71 -19.44 8.08
C ALA A 62 25.99 -18.41 9.20
N GLY A 63 25.48 -17.18 9.06
CA GLY A 63 25.65 -16.10 10.02
C GLY A 63 25.18 -16.46 11.44
N PRO A 64 25.56 -15.65 12.45
CA PRO A 64 25.25 -15.95 13.84
C PRO A 64 23.75 -16.16 14.02
N ALA A 65 23.37 -17.32 14.55
CA ALA A 65 21.98 -17.63 14.88
C ALA A 65 21.48 -16.61 15.92
N PHE A 66 20.80 -15.57 15.44
CA PHE A 66 20.31 -14.45 16.24
C PHE A 66 19.10 -14.82 17.11
N THR A 67 18.82 -16.11 17.32
CA THR A 67 17.61 -16.55 18.00
C THR A 67 17.98 -17.45 19.16
N GLY A 68 18.16 -16.85 20.34
CA GLY A 68 18.03 -17.61 21.59
C GLY A 68 16.60 -18.16 21.70
N ASP A 69 16.40 -19.24 22.46
CA ASP A 69 15.10 -19.94 22.57
C ASP A 69 13.95 -19.01 22.97
N ALA A 70 14.22 -18.01 23.82
CA ALA A 70 13.24 -17.01 24.23
C ALA A 70 12.79 -16.09 23.08
N GLU A 71 13.72 -15.70 22.20
CA GLU A 71 13.43 -14.87 21.03
C GLU A 71 12.69 -15.67 19.96
N ALA A 72 13.09 -16.93 19.75
CA ALA A 72 12.37 -17.85 18.87
C ALA A 72 10.91 -18.04 19.33
N GLN A 73 10.68 -18.21 20.64
CA GLN A 73 9.34 -18.29 21.21
C GLN A 73 8.55 -16.98 21.01
N ALA A 74 9.14 -15.82 21.28
CA ALA A 74 8.48 -14.52 21.08
C ALA A 74 8.09 -14.29 19.61
N LEU A 75 8.98 -14.62 18.67
CA LEU A 75 8.73 -14.53 17.23
C LEU A 75 7.62 -15.50 16.80
N SER A 76 7.62 -16.73 17.32
CA SER A 76 6.57 -17.72 17.03
C SER A 76 5.18 -17.26 17.50
N ALA A 77 5.09 -16.71 18.71
CA ALA A 77 3.86 -16.16 19.27
C ALA A 77 3.35 -14.97 18.46
N ARG A 78 4.26 -14.06 18.08
CA ARG A 78 3.93 -12.92 17.20
C ARG A 78 3.45 -13.38 15.83
N ALA A 79 4.13 -14.35 15.23
CA ALA A 79 3.74 -14.91 13.94
C ALA A 79 2.35 -15.58 14.01
N ALA A 80 2.05 -16.31 15.08
CA ALA A 80 0.72 -16.87 15.32
C ALA A 80 -0.36 -15.77 15.40
N ALA A 81 -0.13 -14.72 16.20
CA ALA A 81 -1.05 -13.59 16.32
C ALA A 81 -1.29 -12.89 14.97
N LEU A 82 -0.25 -12.69 14.17
CA LEU A 82 -0.36 -12.10 12.83
C LEU A 82 -1.16 -12.98 11.86
N ARG A 83 -0.95 -14.30 11.89
CA ARG A 83 -1.71 -15.24 11.06
C ARG A 83 -3.19 -15.23 11.41
N THR A 84 -3.54 -15.17 12.70
CA THR A 84 -4.93 -15.03 13.15
C THR A 84 -5.56 -13.74 12.62
N ARG A 85 -4.87 -12.60 12.73
CA ARG A 85 -5.34 -11.32 12.18
C ARG A 85 -5.52 -11.38 10.66
N ALA A 86 -4.56 -11.98 9.95
CA ALA A 86 -4.65 -12.15 8.50
C ALA A 86 -5.84 -13.01 8.08
N ALA A 87 -6.18 -14.05 8.85
CA ALA A 87 -7.36 -14.88 8.59
C ALA A 87 -8.66 -14.07 8.71
N VAL A 88 -8.73 -13.11 9.65
CA VAL A 88 -9.86 -12.19 9.79
C VAL A 88 -9.97 -11.26 8.58
N LEU A 89 -8.84 -10.69 8.14
CA LEU A 89 -8.78 -9.73 7.02
C LEU A 89 -9.04 -10.34 5.63
N ARG A 90 -8.82 -11.65 5.46
CA ARG A 90 -9.04 -12.33 4.16
C ARG A 90 -10.51 -12.55 3.80
N ARG A 91 -11.43 -12.25 4.70
CA ARG A 91 -12.86 -12.40 4.42
C ARG A 91 -13.32 -11.27 3.47
N PRO A 92 -14.14 -11.59 2.46
CA PRO A 92 -14.72 -10.57 1.59
C PRO A 92 -15.61 -9.62 2.42
N VAL A 93 -15.53 -8.33 2.07
CA VAL A 93 -16.34 -7.25 2.66
C VAL A 93 -17.14 -6.65 1.51
N GLU A 94 -18.45 -6.80 1.56
CA GLU A 94 -19.36 -6.44 0.45
C GLU A 94 -19.99 -5.06 0.65
N ASP A 95 -20.14 -4.60 1.90
CA ASP A 95 -20.77 -3.33 2.25
C ASP A 95 -20.12 -2.65 3.48
N GLU A 96 -20.56 -1.42 3.76
CA GLU A 96 -20.02 -0.61 4.87
C GLU A 96 -20.35 -1.22 6.25
N ALA A 97 -21.48 -1.90 6.37
CA ALA A 97 -21.85 -2.61 7.60
C ALA A 97 -20.87 -3.76 7.91
N ALA A 98 -20.46 -4.51 6.89
CA ALA A 98 -19.44 -5.54 6.99
C ALA A 98 -18.05 -4.94 7.28
N MET A 99 -17.75 -3.74 6.79
CA MET A 99 -16.51 -3.02 7.13
C MET A 99 -16.47 -2.62 8.60
N GLU A 100 -17.59 -2.12 9.14
CA GLU A 100 -17.69 -1.74 10.55
C GLU A 100 -17.59 -2.96 11.47
N ALA A 101 -18.24 -4.07 11.11
CA ALA A 101 -18.10 -5.34 11.81
C ALA A 101 -16.66 -5.88 11.78
N LEU A 102 -15.92 -5.67 10.68
CA LEU A 102 -14.51 -6.03 10.59
C LEU A 102 -13.66 -5.17 11.54
N ARG A 103 -13.88 -3.85 11.60
CA ARG A 103 -13.17 -2.95 12.53
C ARG A 103 -13.38 -3.37 13.99
N ALA A 104 -14.62 -3.62 14.38
CA ALA A 104 -14.96 -4.08 15.72
C ALA A 104 -14.23 -5.38 16.12
N ARG A 105 -14.02 -6.29 15.17
CA ARG A 105 -13.28 -7.55 15.39
C ARG A 105 -11.76 -7.38 15.48
N LEU A 106 -11.20 -6.29 14.95
CA LEU A 106 -9.77 -6.02 15.00
C LEU A 106 -9.36 -5.21 16.24
N SER A 107 -10.32 -4.53 16.88
CA SER A 107 -10.12 -3.76 18.10
C SER A 107 -10.22 -4.57 19.41
N GLY A 108 -10.61 -5.85 19.33
CA GLY A 108 -10.60 -6.81 20.46
C GLY A 108 -9.39 -7.72 20.44
#